data_AF-A0A432S2V6-F1
#
_entry.id   AF-A0A432S2V6-F1
#
_cell.length_a   1.000
_cell.length_b   1.000
_cell.length_c   1.000
_cell.angle_alpha   90.00
_cell.angle_beta   90.00
_cell.angle_gamma   90.00
#
_symmetry.space_group_name_H-M   'P 1'
#
loop_
_entity.id
_entity.type
_entity.pdbx_description
1 polymer ?
#
loop_
_entity_poly.entity_id
_entity_poly.type
_entity_poly.pdbx_seq_one_letter_code
_entity_poly.pdbx_strand_id
1 'polypeptide(L)'
;TLAEHINCVEDLKDWSIEDLEKLPDIGYKVATSIYDFFHNEENLKMLQELKDLGVKTCKDKSEEEKKSDLLKGLTFVFTGALNCCSREEAKSMVESLGGKVSNSVSRKTSFVVVGENPGSKYDKALKLGVKILNEEEFLKLIKGRNIEKKIN
;
A
#
# COMPACT_ATOMS: atom_id res chain seq x y z
N THR A 1 10.66 -4.91 -10.81
CA THR A 1 9.98 -5.84 -11.74
C THR A 1 9.94 -7.25 -11.18
N LEU A 2 10.94 -8.13 -11.33
CA LEU A 2 10.85 -9.51 -10.79
C LEU A 2 10.79 -9.57 -9.26
N ALA A 3 11.73 -8.89 -8.61
CA ALA A 3 11.82 -8.86 -7.15
C ALA A 3 10.56 -8.28 -6.49
N GLU A 4 9.74 -7.48 -7.18
CA GLU A 4 8.48 -6.95 -6.65
C GLU A 4 7.36 -7.99 -6.62
N HIS A 5 7.42 -9.01 -7.48
CA HIS A 5 6.37 -10.02 -7.64
C HIS A 5 6.61 -11.31 -6.84
N ILE A 6 7.74 -11.41 -6.15
CA ILE A 6 8.07 -12.56 -5.29
C ILE A 6 8.36 -12.09 -3.86
N ASN A 7 8.08 -12.98 -2.90
CA ASN A 7 8.36 -12.76 -1.49
C ASN A 7 9.65 -13.47 -1.08
N CYS A 8 9.90 -14.65 -1.64
CA CYS A 8 11.13 -15.41 -1.51
C CYS A 8 11.67 -15.77 -2.89
N VAL A 9 12.99 -15.86 -3.03
CA VAL A 9 13.64 -16.32 -4.27
C VAL A 9 13.16 -17.72 -4.65
N GLU A 10 12.86 -18.56 -3.66
CA GLU A 10 12.34 -19.91 -3.81
C GLU A 10 10.93 -19.96 -4.42
N ASP A 11 10.16 -18.87 -4.39
CA ASP A 11 8.81 -18.80 -5.00
C ASP A 11 8.88 -19.08 -6.52
N LEU A 12 10.01 -18.76 -7.15
CA LEU A 12 10.24 -18.95 -8.58
C LEU A 12 10.30 -20.42 -8.99
N LYS A 13 10.43 -21.34 -8.04
CA LYS A 13 10.39 -22.79 -8.32
C LYS A 13 9.03 -23.24 -8.87
N ASP A 14 7.96 -22.58 -8.44
CA ASP A 14 6.59 -22.97 -8.80
C ASP A 14 6.07 -22.21 -10.04
N TRP A 15 6.88 -21.34 -10.63
CA TRP A 15 6.48 -20.50 -11.76
C TRP A 15 6.76 -21.19 -13.10
N SER A 16 5.81 -21.07 -14.03
CA SER A 16 6.03 -21.52 -15.42
C SER A 16 6.79 -20.47 -16.23
N ILE A 17 7.33 -20.88 -17.38
CA ILE A 17 7.97 -19.95 -18.33
C ILE A 17 6.96 -18.87 -18.77
N GLU A 18 5.70 -19.23 -18.99
CA GLU A 18 4.64 -18.29 -19.36
C GLU A 18 4.32 -17.29 -18.25
N ASP A 19 4.43 -17.68 -16.98
CA ASP A 19 4.24 -16.76 -15.86
C ASP A 19 5.38 -15.74 -15.76
N LEU A 20 6.61 -16.18 -16.04
CA LEU A 20 7.79 -15.32 -16.08
C LEU A 20 7.72 -14.32 -17.24
N GLU A 21 7.25 -14.73 -18.42
CA GLU A 21 7.11 -13.84 -19.59
C GLU A 21 6.03 -12.76 -19.43
N LYS A 22 5.06 -12.94 -18.54
CA LYS A 22 4.07 -11.90 -18.23
C LYS A 22 4.70 -10.71 -17.53
N LEU A 23 5.89 -10.86 -16.95
CA LEU A 23 6.56 -9.80 -16.24
C LEU A 23 7.21 -8.80 -17.21
N PRO A 24 7.13 -7.50 -16.91
CA PRO A 24 7.83 -6.49 -17.68
C PRO A 24 9.34 -6.76 -17.67
N ASP A 25 9.97 -6.60 -18.84
CA ASP A 25 11.40 -6.81 -19.10
C ASP A 25 11.90 -8.27 -19.03
N ILE A 26 11.00 -9.25 -18.92
CA ILE A 26 11.35 -10.68 -18.99
C ILE A 26 10.82 -11.26 -20.30
N GLY A 27 11.74 -11.54 -21.24
CA GLY A 27 11.44 -12.30 -22.45
C GLY A 27 11.79 -13.77 -22.33
N TYR A 28 11.35 -14.59 -23.29
CA TYR A 28 11.55 -16.04 -23.36
C TYR A 28 12.92 -16.52 -22.88
N LYS A 29 14.01 -15.95 -23.42
CA LYS A 29 15.38 -16.37 -23.04
C LYS A 29 15.67 -16.23 -21.54
N VAL A 30 15.22 -15.14 -20.93
CA VAL A 30 15.41 -14.89 -19.50
C VAL A 30 14.48 -15.78 -18.69
N ALA A 31 13.22 -15.93 -19.12
CA ALA A 31 12.24 -16.80 -18.49
C ALA A 31 12.73 -18.26 -18.46
N THR A 32 13.21 -18.80 -19.59
CA THR A 32 13.80 -20.15 -19.65
C THR A 32 15.02 -20.27 -18.74
N SER A 33 15.93 -19.29 -18.73
CA SER A 33 17.10 -19.35 -17.86
C SER A 33 16.75 -19.37 -16.37
N ILE A 34 15.72 -18.62 -15.97
CA ILE A 34 15.22 -18.62 -14.59
C ILE A 34 14.58 -19.98 -14.29
N TYR A 35 13.69 -20.44 -15.17
CA TYR A 35 13.00 -21.73 -15.02
C TYR A 35 14.00 -22.89 -14.87
N ASP A 36 14.97 -22.98 -15.77
CA ASP A 36 16.01 -24.01 -15.76
C ASP A 36 16.86 -23.95 -14.48
N PHE A 37 17.14 -22.74 -13.98
CA PHE A 37 17.90 -22.57 -12.74
C PHE A 37 17.17 -23.21 -11.55
N PHE A 38 15.87 -22.95 -11.38
CA PHE A 38 15.07 -23.48 -10.27
C PHE A 38 14.60 -24.93 -10.47
N HIS A 39 14.71 -25.47 -11.68
CA HIS A 39 14.46 -26.88 -11.99
C HIS A 39 15.73 -27.75 -11.97
N ASN A 40 16.88 -27.17 -11.64
CA ASN A 40 18.12 -27.91 -11.44
C ASN A 40 18.33 -28.21 -9.94
N GLU A 41 18.42 -29.50 -9.61
CA GLU A 41 18.60 -29.97 -8.23
C GLU A 41 19.88 -29.43 -7.56
N GLU A 42 20.97 -29.25 -8.30
CA GLU A 42 22.23 -28.72 -7.77
C GLU A 42 22.08 -27.25 -7.34
N ASN A 43 21.37 -26.46 -8.14
CA ASN A 43 21.09 -25.06 -7.81
C ASN A 43 20.17 -24.93 -6.60
N LEU A 44 19.15 -25.79 -6.50
CA LEU A 44 18.27 -25.83 -5.32
C LEU A 44 19.05 -26.21 -4.06
N LYS A 45 19.98 -27.16 -4.16
CA LYS A 45 20.85 -27.55 -3.05
C LYS A 45 21.77 -26.40 -2.64
N MET A 46 22.37 -25.70 -3.61
CA MET A 46 23.18 -24.50 -3.35
C MET A 46 22.37 -23.42 -2.62
N LEU A 47 21.11 -23.16 -3.04
CA LEU A 47 20.24 -22.20 -2.36
C LEU A 47 19.97 -22.60 -0.91
N GLN A 48 19.75 -23.90 -0.65
CA GLN A 48 19.56 -24.40 0.71
C GLN A 48 20.83 -24.23 1.57
N GLU A 49 22.01 -24.51 1.02
CA GLU A 49 23.29 -24.29 1.73
C GLU A 49 23.51 -22.82 2.08
N LEU A 50 23.20 -21.90 1.17
CA LEU A 50 23.28 -20.46 1.43
C LEU A 50 22.33 -20.04 2.55
N LYS A 51 21.12 -20.59 2.57
CA LYS A 51 20.12 -20.33 3.61
C LYS A 51 20.57 -20.85 4.97
N ASP A 52 21.17 -22.03 5.01
CA ASP A 52 21.72 -22.64 6.25
C ASP A 52 22.90 -21.81 6.79
N LEU A 53 23.64 -21.12 5.91
CA LEU A 53 24.68 -20.15 6.27
C LEU A 53 24.13 -18.77 6.68
N GLY A 54 22.80 -18.58 6.70
CA GLY A 54 22.14 -17.36 7.15
C GLY A 54 21.92 -16.29 6.08
N VAL A 55 22.07 -16.63 4.80
CA VAL A 55 21.70 -15.72 3.71
C VAL A 55 20.18 -15.55 3.68
N LYS A 56 19.73 -14.29 3.72
CA LYS A 56 18.31 -13.96 3.58
C LYS A 56 17.88 -14.11 2.12
N THR A 57 17.01 -15.08 1.85
CA THR A 57 16.42 -15.32 0.51
C THR A 57 15.00 -14.78 0.38
N CYS A 58 14.40 -14.34 1.48
CA CYS A 58 13.07 -13.74 1.52
C CYS A 58 13.15 -12.27 1.94
N LYS A 59 12.22 -11.47 1.44
CA LYS A 59 12.00 -10.12 1.95
C LYS A 59 11.64 -10.17 3.43
N ASP A 60 12.10 -9.18 4.17
CA ASP A 60 11.64 -8.98 5.54
C ASP A 60 10.12 -8.70 5.47
N LYS A 61 9.32 -9.47 6.22
CA LYS A 61 7.84 -9.37 6.29
C LYS A 61 7.32 -7.98 6.74
N SER A 62 8.18 -6.99 6.90
CA SER A 62 7.85 -5.62 7.29
C SER A 62 7.48 -4.70 6.12
N GLU A 63 7.67 -5.11 4.85
CA GLU A 63 7.39 -4.27 3.68
C GLU A 63 6.16 -4.67 2.86
N GLU A 64 5.46 -5.74 3.23
CA GLU A 64 4.03 -5.79 2.95
C GLU A 64 3.38 -4.82 3.93
N GLU A 65 3.31 -3.53 3.56
CA GLU A 65 2.36 -2.59 4.15
C GLU A 65 1.02 -3.32 4.17
N LYS A 66 0.64 -3.77 5.37
CA LYS A 66 -0.68 -4.34 5.62
C LYS A 66 -1.64 -3.36 4.97
N LYS A 67 -2.28 -3.77 3.89
CA LYS A 67 -3.52 -3.15 3.44
C LYS A 67 -4.50 -3.36 4.56
N SER A 68 -4.45 -2.47 5.54
CA SER A 68 -5.29 -2.49 6.70
C SER A 68 -6.65 -2.05 6.20
N ASP A 69 -7.69 -2.81 6.46
CA ASP A 69 -9.07 -2.41 6.14
C ASP A 69 -9.58 -1.29 7.07
N LEU A 70 -8.68 -0.60 7.79
CA LEU A 70 -8.94 0.47 8.75
C LEU A 70 -9.85 1.58 8.17
N LEU A 71 -9.67 1.92 6.89
CA LEU A 71 -10.44 2.95 6.21
C LEU A 71 -11.43 2.39 5.17
N LYS A 72 -11.68 1.08 5.18
CA LYS A 72 -12.52 0.44 4.16
C LYS A 72 -13.91 1.05 4.09
N GLY A 73 -14.30 1.46 2.88
CA GLY A 73 -15.60 2.08 2.61
C GLY A 73 -15.72 3.55 3.00
N LEU A 74 -14.68 4.12 3.63
CA LEU A 74 -14.63 5.55 3.95
C LEU A 74 -14.12 6.35 2.76
N THR A 75 -14.76 7.50 2.50
CA THR A 75 -14.36 8.42 1.44
C THR A 75 -13.82 9.73 2.02
N PHE A 76 -12.62 10.10 1.63
CA PHE A 76 -11.90 11.30 2.07
C PHE A 76 -11.87 12.36 0.97
N VAL A 77 -11.94 13.64 1.36
CA VAL A 77 -11.71 14.78 0.47
C VAL A 77 -10.70 15.69 1.13
N PHE A 78 -9.63 16.05 0.42
CA PHE A 78 -8.65 17.00 0.90
C PHE A 78 -8.96 18.41 0.39
N THR A 79 -8.85 19.41 1.26
CA THR A 79 -9.00 20.84 0.93
C THR A 79 -7.95 21.68 1.65
N GLY A 80 -7.46 22.73 0.99
CA GLY A 80 -6.30 23.49 1.47
C GLY A 80 -4.96 22.86 1.05
N ALA A 81 -3.87 23.49 1.46
CA ALA A 81 -2.51 22.95 1.35
C ALA A 81 -2.21 22.11 2.61
N LEU A 82 -1.82 20.86 2.43
CA LEU A 82 -1.41 20.01 3.55
C LEU A 82 0.06 20.27 3.84
N ASN A 83 0.39 20.64 5.07
CA ASN A 83 1.79 20.84 5.47
C ASN A 83 2.48 19.52 5.82
N CYS A 84 1.72 18.53 6.29
CA CYS A 84 2.27 17.26 6.74
C CYS A 84 2.74 16.32 5.61
N CYS A 85 2.18 16.44 4.41
CA CYS A 85 2.50 15.61 3.25
C CYS A 85 1.93 16.21 1.96
N SER A 86 2.43 15.76 0.82
CA SER A 86 1.82 16.04 -0.48
C SER A 86 0.43 15.42 -0.60
N ARG A 87 -0.40 15.92 -1.52
CA ARG A 87 -1.74 15.35 -1.76
C ARG A 87 -1.65 13.92 -2.29
N GLU A 88 -0.64 13.64 -3.08
CA GLU A 88 -0.33 12.33 -3.65
C GLU A 88 0.02 11.33 -2.55
N GLU A 89 0.87 11.72 -1.60
CA GLU A 89 1.19 10.90 -0.41
C GLU A 89 -0.03 10.68 0.47
N ALA A 90 -0.80 11.74 0.77
CA ALA A 90 -2.03 11.61 1.55
C ALA A 90 -3.04 10.66 0.90
N LYS A 91 -3.13 10.70 -0.43
CA LYS A 91 -3.95 9.77 -1.22
C LYS A 91 -3.43 8.34 -1.10
N SER A 92 -2.13 8.14 -1.28
CA SER A 92 -1.49 6.83 -1.14
C SER A 92 -1.74 6.22 0.25
N MET A 93 -1.60 7.01 1.32
CA MET A 93 -1.87 6.57 2.70
C MET A 93 -3.33 6.16 2.92
N VAL A 94 -4.29 6.87 2.32
CA VAL A 94 -5.71 6.50 2.43
C VAL A 94 -6.02 5.23 1.65
N GLU A 95 -5.49 5.12 0.43
CA GLU A 95 -5.71 3.98 -0.46
C GLU A 95 -5.01 2.72 0.06
N SER A 96 -3.83 2.84 0.66
CA SER A 96 -3.13 1.72 1.32
C SER A 96 -3.90 1.19 2.52
N LEU A 97 -4.67 2.05 3.21
CA LEU A 97 -5.59 1.65 4.29
C LEU A 97 -7.02 1.30 3.81
N GLY A 98 -7.20 1.04 2.51
CA GLY A 98 -8.48 0.60 1.93
C GLY A 98 -9.56 1.69 1.79
N GLY A 99 -9.22 2.94 2.07
CA GLY A 99 -10.09 4.10 1.88
C GLY A 99 -10.11 4.60 0.43
N LYS A 100 -11.03 5.51 0.12
CA LYS A 100 -11.13 6.15 -1.20
C LYS A 100 -10.96 7.66 -1.08
N VAL A 101 -10.25 8.27 -2.02
CA VAL A 101 -10.14 9.73 -2.11
C VAL A 101 -11.02 10.27 -3.23
N SER A 102 -11.80 11.31 -2.94
CA SER A 102 -12.60 12.03 -3.92
C SER A 102 -12.19 13.51 -3.97
N ASN A 103 -12.32 14.11 -5.15
CA ASN A 103 -12.04 15.53 -5.34
C ASN A 103 -13.23 16.43 -4.97
N SER A 104 -14.41 15.85 -4.75
CA SER A 104 -15.65 16.58 -4.51
C SER A 104 -16.30 16.18 -3.19
N VAL A 105 -16.81 17.17 -2.45
CA VAL A 105 -17.63 16.89 -1.26
C VAL A 105 -19.05 16.54 -1.70
N SER A 106 -19.53 15.39 -1.25
CA SER A 106 -20.86 14.86 -1.50
C SER A 106 -21.43 14.25 -0.22
N ARG A 107 -22.71 13.87 -0.22
CA ARG A 107 -23.32 13.14 0.91
C ARG A 107 -22.68 11.76 1.19
N LYS A 108 -21.92 11.22 0.24
CA LYS A 108 -21.17 9.96 0.39
C LYS A 108 -19.76 10.18 0.98
N THR A 109 -19.33 11.44 1.12
CA THR A 109 -18.04 11.77 1.73
C THR A 109 -18.12 11.50 3.23
N SER A 110 -17.19 10.69 3.73
CA SER A 110 -17.11 10.37 5.16
C SER A 110 -16.34 11.44 5.93
N PHE A 111 -15.23 11.91 5.35
CA PHE A 111 -14.35 12.88 5.99
C PHE A 111 -13.84 13.93 5.00
N VAL A 112 -13.71 15.17 5.48
CA VAL A 112 -13.01 16.25 4.78
C VAL A 112 -11.79 16.65 5.59
N VAL A 113 -10.60 16.42 5.06
CA VAL A 113 -9.34 16.81 5.69
C VAL A 113 -8.98 18.22 5.24
N VAL A 114 -8.82 19.11 6.22
CA VAL A 114 -8.57 20.53 6.02
C VAL A 114 -7.13 20.85 6.38
N GLY A 115 -6.37 21.36 5.41
CA GLY A 115 -5.07 21.98 5.62
C GLY A 115 -5.16 23.51 5.62
N GLU A 116 -4.03 24.18 5.41
CA GLU A 116 -3.96 25.65 5.35
C GLU A 116 -4.81 26.23 4.21
N ASN A 117 -5.47 27.35 4.50
CA ASN A 117 -6.37 28.08 3.60
C ASN A 117 -7.48 27.18 2.99
N PRO A 118 -8.43 26.67 3.81
CA PRO A 118 -9.57 25.91 3.33
C PRO A 118 -10.36 26.70 2.28
N GLY A 119 -10.61 26.08 1.14
CA GLY A 119 -11.41 26.68 0.06
C GLY A 119 -12.89 26.31 0.15
N SER A 120 -13.61 26.55 -0.95
CA SER A 120 -15.05 26.30 -1.11
C SER A 120 -15.56 24.88 -0.78
N LYS A 121 -14.66 23.90 -0.62
CA LYS A 121 -14.99 22.53 -0.18
C LYS A 121 -15.27 22.45 1.32
N TYR A 122 -14.65 23.30 2.13
CA TYR A 122 -14.91 23.41 3.56
C TYR A 122 -16.35 23.87 3.81
N ASP A 123 -16.76 24.96 3.15
CA ASP A 123 -18.14 25.47 3.27
C ASP A 123 -19.18 24.45 2.82
N LYS A 124 -18.84 23.67 1.78
CA LYS A 124 -19.71 22.59 1.29
C LYS A 124 -19.80 21.43 2.29
N ALA A 125 -18.71 21.10 2.98
CA ALA A 125 -18.68 20.09 4.02
C ALA A 125 -19.57 20.48 5.22
N LEU A 126 -19.46 21.73 5.67
CA LEU A 126 -20.31 22.28 6.73
C LEU A 126 -21.80 22.21 6.37
N LYS A 127 -22.17 22.65 5.16
CA LYS A 127 -23.56 22.64 4.68
C LYS A 127 -24.15 21.23 4.58
N LEU A 128 -23.32 20.23 4.30
CA LEU A 128 -23.73 18.84 4.16
C LEU A 128 -23.62 18.04 5.48
N GLY A 129 -23.12 18.66 6.56
CA GLY A 129 -22.92 17.98 7.84
C GLY A 129 -21.85 16.88 7.80
N VAL A 130 -20.91 16.97 6.86
CA VAL A 130 -19.83 15.97 6.72
C VAL A 130 -18.77 16.23 7.80
N LYS A 131 -18.19 15.16 8.36
CA LYS A 131 -17.18 15.27 9.41
C LYS A 131 -15.89 15.90 8.86
N ILE A 132 -15.40 16.92 9.53
CA ILE A 132 -14.19 17.65 9.15
C ILE A 132 -13.06 17.21 10.08
N LEU A 133 -11.90 16.92 9.52
CA LEU A 133 -10.67 16.57 10.23
C LEU A 133 -9.59 17.59 9.90
N ASN A 134 -8.76 17.92 10.89
CA ASN A 134 -7.48 18.58 10.62
C ASN A 134 -6.38 17.55 10.28
N GLU A 135 -5.21 18.05 9.88
CA GLU A 135 -4.07 17.21 9.51
C GLU A 135 -3.63 16.27 10.65
N GLU A 136 -3.60 16.75 11.89
CA GLU A 136 -3.21 15.91 13.03
C GLU A 136 -4.21 14.78 13.29
N GLU A 137 -5.52 15.07 13.18
CA GLU A 137 -6.58 14.09 13.35
C GLU A 137 -6.56 13.06 12.23
N PHE A 138 -6.28 13.48 11.00
CA PHE A 138 -6.05 12.58 9.88
C PHE A 138 -4.85 11.65 10.17
N LEU A 139 -3.71 12.21 10.59
CA LEU A 139 -2.52 11.43 10.94
C LEU A 139 -2.79 10.46 12.10
N LYS A 140 -3.57 10.86 13.11
CA LYS A 140 -3.97 10.01 14.23
C LYS A 140 -4.88 8.86 13.77
N LEU A 141 -5.79 9.14 12.84
CA LEU A 141 -6.70 8.15 12.25
C LEU A 141 -5.94 7.08 11.47
N ILE A 142 -5.00 7.48 10.61
CA ILE A 142 -4.22 6.54 9.78
C ILE A 142 -3.16 5.77 10.58
N LYS A 143 -2.64 6.34 11.68
CA LYS A 143 -1.67 5.66 12.58
C LYS A 143 -2.32 4.69 13.57
N GLY A 144 -3.65 4.50 13.54
CA GLY A 144 -4.33 3.45 14.28
C GLY A 144 -4.23 3.55 15.80
N ARG A 145 -4.23 4.76 16.40
CA ARG A 145 -4.37 4.88 17.86
C ARG A 145 -5.83 4.76 18.25
N ASN A 146 -6.16 3.68 18.96
CA ASN A 146 -7.40 3.48 19.70
C ASN A 146 -7.91 4.81 20.29
N ILE A 147 -9.02 5.33 19.76
CA ILE A 147 -9.82 6.29 20.51
C ILE A 147 -10.59 5.42 21.51
N GLU A 148 -9.98 5.21 22.68
CA GLU A 148 -10.71 4.73 23.84
C GLU A 148 -11.93 5.61 24.03
N LYS A 149 -13.08 4.94 24.13
CA LYS A 149 -14.35 5.49 24.57
C LYS A 149 -14.12 6.38 25.80
N LYS A 150 -14.21 7.70 25.64
CA LYS A 150 -14.68 8.55 26.74
C LYS A 150 -16.20 8.44 26.78
N ILE A 151 -16.67 7.42 27.50
CA ILE A 151 -17.96 7.49 28.18
C ILE A 151 -17.70 8.30 29.45
N ASN A 152 -18.32 9.46 29.55
CA ASN A 152 -18.74 10.06 30.82
C ASN A 152 -20.21 10.41 30.66
#